data_AF-A0A354SLX7-F1
#
_entry.id   AF-A0A354SLX7-F1
#
_cell.length_a   1.000
_cell.length_b   1.000
_cell.length_c   1.000
_cell.angle_alpha   90.00
_cell.angle_beta   90.00
_cell.angle_gamma   90.00
#
_symmetry.space_group_name_H-M   'P 1'
#
loop_
_entity.id
_entity.type
_entity.pdbx_description
1 polymer ?
#
loop_
_entity_poly.entity_id
_entity_poly.type
_entity_poly.pdbx_seq_one_letter_code
_entity_poly.pdbx_strand_id
1 'polypeptide(L)'
;MRRKEAEQEAELRSQEAEQNVSLEIRMQTEIERIHVETEQWKKDKEFERMKNVVDAVIHYKEKLTELQSNTINTIGNMSIDLRRKANDLISSKIQEYKSFQDQAQRDAENDFLRIEEKFSNNEQIKNIMIGITSQKIANYVNTIAQLIAGLNKDIEDMKRNIDMLTQSGQTFINKQIEQFNQFNTISLPNENGNVKRIQ
;
A
#
# COMPACT_ATOMS: atom_id res chain seq x y z
N MET A 1 82.77 -46.50 36.02
CA MET A 1 82.24 -45.17 35.63
C MET A 1 81.21 -45.25 34.51
N ARG A 2 81.46 -45.94 33.39
CA ARG A 2 80.52 -45.99 32.23
C ARG A 2 79.09 -46.52 32.45
N ARG A 3 78.82 -47.33 33.49
CA ARG A 3 77.45 -47.84 33.76
C ARG A 3 76.53 -46.83 34.47
N LYS A 4 77.09 -45.99 35.35
CA LYS A 4 76.32 -44.96 36.07
C LYS A 4 75.94 -43.80 35.14
N GLU A 5 76.79 -43.48 34.18
CA GLU A 5 76.51 -42.47 33.15
C GLU A 5 75.38 -42.94 32.22
N ALA A 6 75.36 -44.22 31.84
CA ALA A 6 74.30 -44.79 31.01
C ALA A 6 72.93 -44.87 31.74
N GLU A 7 72.93 -45.14 33.05
CA GLU A 7 71.70 -45.10 33.88
C GLU A 7 71.17 -43.68 34.03
N GLN A 8 72.04 -42.69 34.31
CA GLN A 8 71.64 -41.29 34.38
C GLN A 8 71.13 -40.76 33.04
N GLU A 9 71.75 -41.16 31.92
CA GLU A 9 71.29 -40.76 30.59
C GLU A 9 69.94 -41.41 30.23
N ALA A 10 69.71 -42.66 30.64
CA ALA A 10 68.41 -43.32 30.47
C ALA A 10 67.31 -42.68 31.32
N GLU A 11 67.63 -42.29 32.56
CA GLU A 11 66.71 -41.60 33.47
C GLU A 11 66.38 -40.19 33.00
N LEU A 12 67.37 -39.44 32.49
CA LEU A 12 67.16 -38.14 31.86
C LEU A 12 66.29 -38.26 30.60
N ARG A 13 66.53 -39.26 29.74
CA ARG A 13 65.68 -39.51 28.56
C ARG A 13 64.26 -39.90 28.94
N SER A 14 64.08 -40.66 30.02
CA SER A 14 62.74 -41.00 30.52
C SER A 14 62.00 -39.77 31.03
N GLN A 15 62.68 -38.91 31.79
CA GLN A 15 62.11 -37.65 32.29
C GLN A 15 61.80 -36.66 31.15
N GLU A 16 62.66 -36.56 30.14
CA GLU A 16 62.40 -35.76 28.93
C GLU A 16 61.19 -36.29 28.14
N ALA A 17 61.05 -37.61 28.02
CA ALA A 17 59.90 -38.23 27.36
C ALA A 17 58.60 -37.97 28.14
N GLU A 18 58.61 -38.10 29.46
CA GLU A 18 57.46 -37.80 30.31
C GLU A 18 57.07 -36.32 30.28
N GLN A 19 58.06 -35.42 30.30
CA GLN A 19 57.82 -33.98 30.17
C GLN A 19 57.26 -33.61 28.79
N ASN A 20 57.76 -34.22 27.71
CA ASN A 20 57.24 -33.99 26.37
C ASN A 20 55.78 -34.47 26.24
N VAL A 21 55.46 -35.66 26.75
CA VAL A 21 54.07 -36.17 26.77
C VAL A 21 53.16 -35.27 27.62
N SER A 22 53.63 -34.81 28.78
CA SER A 22 52.86 -33.89 29.63
C SER A 22 52.60 -32.54 28.94
N LEU A 23 53.59 -32.03 28.20
CA LEU A 23 53.51 -30.77 27.47
C LEU A 23 52.55 -30.90 26.28
N GLU A 24 52.58 -32.02 25.58
CA GLU A 24 51.67 -32.34 24.48
C GLU A 24 50.22 -32.49 24.95
N ILE A 25 49.98 -33.17 26.08
CA ILE A 25 48.64 -33.27 26.69
C ILE A 25 48.11 -31.90 27.10
N ARG A 26 48.96 -31.03 27.69
CA ARG A 26 48.55 -29.65 28.05
C ARG A 26 48.23 -28.82 26.81
N MET A 27 49.05 -28.90 25.78
CA MET A 27 48.79 -28.22 24.51
C MET A 27 47.48 -28.69 23.88
N GLN A 28 47.25 -30.00 23.82
CA GLN A 28 46.03 -30.55 23.24
C GLN A 28 44.78 -30.14 24.04
N THR A 29 44.86 -30.17 25.37
CA THR A 29 43.75 -29.73 26.25
C THR A 29 43.45 -28.25 26.07
N GLU A 30 44.48 -27.42 25.91
CA GLU A 30 44.32 -25.98 25.69
C GLU A 30 43.74 -25.69 24.30
N ILE A 31 44.16 -26.42 23.27
CA ILE A 31 43.58 -26.35 21.91
C ILE A 31 42.09 -26.73 21.95
N GLU A 32 41.73 -27.81 22.65
CA GLU A 32 40.34 -28.24 22.81
C GLU A 32 39.50 -27.16 23.52
N ARG A 33 40.04 -26.55 24.57
CA ARG A 33 39.39 -25.46 25.31
C ARG A 33 39.16 -24.24 24.42
N ILE A 34 40.20 -23.79 23.71
CA ILE A 34 40.12 -22.68 22.76
C ILE A 34 39.10 -23.00 21.66
N HIS A 35 39.08 -24.24 21.17
CA HIS A 35 38.12 -24.66 20.14
C HIS A 35 36.67 -24.54 20.64
N VAL A 36 36.37 -25.06 21.83
CA VAL A 36 35.04 -24.94 22.46
C VAL A 36 34.66 -23.48 22.69
N GLU A 37 35.60 -22.65 23.15
CA GLU A 37 35.37 -21.22 23.34
C GLU A 37 35.09 -20.52 22.00
N THR A 38 35.87 -20.79 20.95
CA THR A 38 35.62 -20.21 19.61
C THR A 38 34.27 -20.61 19.02
N GLU A 39 33.82 -21.85 19.25
CA GLU A 39 32.51 -22.32 18.80
C GLU A 39 31.37 -21.66 19.57
N GLN A 40 31.54 -21.42 20.88
CA GLN A 40 30.57 -20.65 21.67
C GLN A 40 30.49 -19.20 21.18
N TRP A 41 31.64 -18.54 20.97
CA TRP A 41 31.69 -17.18 20.46
C TRP A 41 31.05 -17.04 19.07
N LYS A 42 31.22 -18.06 18.20
CA LYS A 42 30.58 -18.09 16.89
C LYS A 42 29.05 -18.16 17.01
N LYS A 43 28.54 -19.05 17.87
CA LYS A 43 27.10 -19.19 18.14
C LYS A 43 26.49 -17.92 18.75
N ASP A 44 27.17 -17.31 19.71
CA ASP A 44 26.69 -16.08 20.34
C ASP A 44 26.61 -14.93 19.34
N LYS A 45 27.62 -14.79 18.47
CA LYS A 45 27.63 -13.78 17.41
C LYS A 45 26.56 -14.03 16.34
N GLU A 46 26.28 -15.28 16.01
CA GLU A 46 25.17 -15.65 15.12
C GLU A 46 23.82 -15.34 15.77
N PHE A 47 23.67 -15.62 17.07
CA PHE A 47 22.46 -15.31 17.82
C PHE A 47 22.22 -13.80 17.93
N GLU A 48 23.26 -13.01 18.18
CA GLU A 48 23.16 -11.55 18.24
C GLU A 48 22.79 -10.95 16.88
N ARG A 49 23.41 -11.43 15.79
CA ARG A 49 23.01 -11.05 14.42
C ARG A 49 21.55 -11.40 14.15
N MET A 50 21.12 -12.58 14.57
CA MET A 50 19.74 -13.03 14.40
C MET A 50 18.77 -12.12 15.18
N LYS A 51 19.08 -11.81 16.44
CA LYS A 51 18.27 -10.90 17.26
C LYS A 51 18.11 -9.53 16.61
N ASN A 52 19.21 -8.95 16.11
CA ASN A 52 19.18 -7.65 15.45
C ASN A 52 18.34 -7.67 14.15
N VAL A 53 18.41 -8.77 13.38
CA VAL A 53 17.57 -8.93 12.18
C VAL A 53 16.10 -9.07 12.57
N VAL A 54 15.79 -9.86 13.60
CA VAL A 54 14.41 -10.05 14.08
C VAL A 54 13.82 -8.74 14.57
N ASP A 55 14.56 -7.98 15.38
CA ASP A 55 14.11 -6.68 15.90
C ASP A 55 13.87 -5.68 14.76
N ALA A 56 14.76 -5.63 13.77
CA ALA A 56 14.59 -4.80 12.57
C ALA A 56 13.34 -5.20 11.76
N VAL A 57 13.09 -6.51 11.62
CA VAL A 57 11.90 -7.04 10.95
C VAL A 57 10.64 -6.68 11.71
N ILE A 58 10.59 -6.89 13.04
CA ILE A 58 9.42 -6.53 13.87
C ILE A 58 9.12 -5.04 13.74
N HIS A 59 10.13 -4.20 13.85
CA HIS A 59 9.92 -2.75 13.77
C HIS A 59 9.45 -2.31 12.38
N TYR A 60 9.98 -2.92 11.32
CA TYR A 60 9.49 -2.71 9.96
C TYR A 60 8.02 -3.14 9.81
N LYS A 61 7.62 -4.27 10.42
CA LYS A 61 6.25 -4.78 10.40
C LYS A 61 5.27 -3.80 11.05
N GLU A 62 5.56 -3.33 12.26
CA GLU A 62 4.72 -2.38 12.98
C GLU A 62 4.47 -1.12 12.15
N LYS A 63 5.54 -0.56 11.58
CA LYS A 63 5.45 0.67 10.78
C LYS A 63 4.68 0.49 9.48
N LEU A 64 4.82 -0.68 8.84
CA LEU A 64 4.06 -1.00 7.64
C LEU A 64 2.57 -1.17 7.94
N THR A 65 2.21 -1.85 9.03
CA THR A 65 0.80 -2.03 9.44
C THR A 65 0.15 -0.69 9.82
N GLU A 66 0.86 0.18 10.53
CA GLU A 66 0.39 1.53 10.85
C GLU A 66 0.12 2.34 9.56
N LEU A 67 1.07 2.33 8.62
CA LEU A 67 0.92 3.01 7.34
C LEU A 67 -0.27 2.45 6.54
N GLN A 68 -0.45 1.13 6.54
CA GLN A 68 -1.58 0.48 5.88
C GLN A 68 -2.92 0.90 6.47
N SER A 69 -3.06 0.88 7.80
CA SER A 69 -4.28 1.29 8.49
C SER A 69 -4.62 2.75 8.18
N ASN A 70 -3.63 3.64 8.26
CA ASN A 70 -3.80 5.05 7.91
C ASN A 70 -4.18 5.23 6.44
N THR A 71 -3.58 4.47 5.53
CA THR A 71 -3.88 4.54 4.09
C THR A 71 -5.31 4.07 3.80
N ILE A 72 -5.75 2.95 4.38
CA ILE A 72 -7.14 2.45 4.23
C ILE A 72 -8.14 3.48 4.74
N ASN A 73 -7.92 4.02 5.94
CA ASN A 73 -8.81 5.03 6.52
C ASN A 73 -8.87 6.29 5.65
N THR A 74 -7.73 6.74 5.12
CA THR A 74 -7.68 7.92 4.24
C THR A 74 -8.39 7.65 2.91
N ILE A 75 -8.20 6.47 2.29
CA ILE A 75 -8.89 6.07 1.06
C ILE A 75 -10.40 5.99 1.29
N GLY A 76 -10.83 5.38 2.40
CA GLY A 76 -12.24 5.28 2.78
C GLY A 76 -12.87 6.66 2.95
N ASN A 77 -12.22 7.54 3.71
CA ASN A 77 -12.70 8.91 3.93
C ASN A 77 -12.76 9.72 2.62
N MET A 78 -11.72 9.62 1.77
CA MET A 78 -11.72 10.26 0.45
C MET A 78 -12.84 9.74 -0.45
N SER A 79 -13.11 8.44 -0.45
CA SER A 79 -14.22 7.83 -1.22
C SER A 79 -15.58 8.38 -0.78
N ILE A 80 -15.80 8.52 0.52
CA ILE A 80 -17.03 9.10 1.07
C ILE A 80 -17.14 10.59 0.71
N ASP A 81 -16.06 11.36 0.87
CA ASP A 81 -16.04 12.78 0.54
C ASP A 81 -16.25 13.05 -0.95
N LEU A 82 -15.67 12.22 -1.82
CA LEU A 82 -15.87 12.33 -3.26
C LEU A 82 -17.33 12.05 -3.64
N ARG A 83 -17.95 11.02 -3.06
CA ARG A 83 -19.39 10.74 -3.27
C ARG A 83 -20.26 11.90 -2.80
N ARG A 84 -19.94 12.48 -1.64
CA ARG A 84 -20.64 13.64 -1.10
C ARG A 84 -20.51 14.84 -2.03
N LYS A 85 -19.29 15.20 -2.45
CA LYS A 85 -19.04 16.29 -3.39
C LYS A 85 -19.74 16.08 -4.73
N ALA A 86 -19.78 14.85 -5.23
CA ALA A 86 -20.50 14.50 -6.45
C ALA A 86 -22.01 14.75 -6.29
N ASN A 87 -22.60 14.28 -5.19
CA ASN A 87 -24.01 14.52 -4.89
C ASN A 87 -24.33 16.00 -4.73
N ASP A 88 -23.48 16.74 -4.01
CA ASP A 88 -23.64 18.19 -3.83
C ASP A 88 -23.58 18.93 -5.18
N LEU A 89 -22.67 18.52 -6.06
CA LEU A 89 -22.57 19.07 -7.42
C LEU A 89 -23.82 18.77 -8.24
N ILE A 90 -24.33 17.53 -8.20
CA ILE A 90 -25.57 17.15 -8.89
C ILE A 90 -26.74 17.99 -8.37
N SER A 91 -26.92 18.08 -7.05
CA SER A 91 -27.99 18.87 -6.46
C SER A 91 -27.88 20.35 -6.81
N SER A 92 -26.68 20.93 -6.76
CA SER A 92 -26.42 22.31 -7.20
C SER A 92 -26.80 22.51 -8.66
N LYS A 93 -26.40 21.59 -9.54
CA LYS A 93 -26.71 21.68 -10.98
C LYS A 93 -28.19 21.47 -11.29
N ILE A 94 -28.89 20.62 -10.53
CA ILE A 94 -30.36 20.48 -10.63
C ILE A 94 -31.06 21.77 -10.20
N GLN A 95 -30.59 22.44 -9.14
CA GLN A 95 -31.14 23.73 -8.73
C GLN A 95 -30.88 24.82 -9.77
N GLU A 96 -29.65 24.93 -10.27
CA GLU A 96 -29.32 25.85 -11.37
C GLU A 96 -30.19 25.57 -12.59
N TYR A 97 -30.40 24.29 -12.94
CA TYR A 97 -31.30 23.88 -14.02
C TYR A 97 -32.71 24.40 -13.82
N LYS A 98 -33.29 24.14 -12.64
CA LYS A 98 -34.66 24.58 -12.34
C LYS A 98 -34.77 26.10 -12.43
N SER A 99 -33.79 26.82 -11.89
CA SER A 99 -33.75 28.27 -12.01
C SER A 99 -33.65 28.75 -13.46
N PHE A 100 -32.84 28.07 -14.29
CA PHE A 100 -32.68 28.42 -15.70
C PHE A 100 -33.97 28.13 -16.49
N GLN A 101 -34.64 27.02 -16.19
CA GLN A 101 -35.93 26.67 -16.79
C GLN A 101 -37.02 27.67 -16.39
N ASP A 102 -37.10 28.04 -15.12
CA ASP A 102 -38.06 29.03 -14.62
C ASP A 102 -37.81 30.41 -15.23
N GLN A 103 -36.55 30.77 -15.49
CA GLN A 103 -36.19 32.01 -16.16
C GLN A 103 -36.53 31.96 -17.65
N ALA A 104 -36.15 30.89 -18.36
CA ALA A 104 -36.46 30.71 -19.77
C ALA A 104 -37.97 30.69 -20.02
N GLN A 105 -38.75 30.11 -19.11
CA GLN A 105 -40.21 30.12 -19.18
C GLN A 105 -40.77 31.53 -18.98
N ARG A 106 -40.30 32.28 -17.97
CA ARG A 106 -40.71 33.67 -17.76
C ARG A 106 -40.34 34.57 -18.94
N ASP A 107 -39.14 34.41 -19.48
CA ASP A 107 -38.68 35.15 -20.65
C ASP A 107 -39.53 34.81 -21.88
N ALA A 108 -39.89 33.53 -22.06
CA ALA A 108 -40.79 33.10 -23.13
C ALA A 108 -42.20 33.66 -22.97
N GLU A 109 -42.78 33.62 -21.76
CA GLU A 109 -44.09 34.20 -21.46
C GLU A 109 -44.10 35.70 -21.77
N ASN A 110 -43.06 36.42 -21.35
CA ASN A 110 -42.90 37.85 -21.66
C ASN A 110 -42.73 38.09 -23.17
N ASP A 111 -41.95 37.26 -23.87
CA ASP A 111 -41.78 37.36 -25.32
C ASP A 111 -43.11 37.10 -26.04
N PHE A 112 -43.88 36.10 -25.62
CA PHE A 112 -45.21 35.81 -26.19
C PHE A 112 -46.19 36.95 -25.94
N LEU A 113 -46.24 37.51 -24.73
CA LEU A 113 -47.06 38.70 -24.42
C LEU A 113 -46.65 39.90 -25.27
N ARG A 114 -45.35 40.12 -25.48
CA ARG A 114 -44.84 41.22 -26.30
C ARG A 114 -45.12 41.00 -27.80
N ILE A 115 -45.12 39.75 -28.26
CA ILE A 115 -45.49 39.36 -29.62
C ILE A 115 -46.99 39.60 -29.84
N GLU A 116 -47.83 39.21 -28.87
CA GLU A 116 -49.27 39.48 -28.81
C GLU A 116 -49.56 40.98 -28.92
N GLU A 117 -48.87 41.83 -28.13
CA GLU A 117 -49.08 43.29 -28.12
C GLU A 117 -48.55 44.01 -29.38
N LYS A 118 -47.38 43.62 -29.91
CA LYS A 118 -46.77 44.33 -31.06
C LYS A 118 -47.32 43.90 -32.41
N PHE A 119 -47.75 42.65 -32.54
CA PHE A 119 -48.14 42.06 -33.82
C PHE A 119 -49.60 41.59 -33.84
N SER A 120 -50.44 42.19 -33.00
CA SER A 120 -51.89 41.87 -32.89
C SER A 120 -52.61 41.96 -34.23
N ASN A 121 -52.16 42.85 -35.12
CA ASN A 121 -52.76 43.10 -36.43
C ASN A 121 -52.10 42.32 -37.58
N ASN A 122 -51.08 41.48 -37.31
CA ASN A 122 -50.37 40.71 -38.34
C ASN A 122 -50.11 39.28 -37.85
N GLU A 123 -51.08 38.38 -38.12
CA GLU A 123 -51.00 36.96 -37.77
C GLU A 123 -49.77 36.27 -38.36
N GLN A 124 -49.33 36.67 -39.56
CA GLN A 124 -48.20 36.03 -40.23
C GLN A 124 -46.90 36.25 -39.46
N ILE A 125 -46.64 37.49 -39.04
CA ILE A 125 -45.47 37.83 -38.22
C ILE A 125 -45.60 37.22 -36.83
N LYS A 126 -46.81 37.23 -36.24
CA LYS A 126 -47.09 36.61 -34.94
C LYS A 126 -46.71 35.13 -34.94
N ASN A 127 -47.13 34.37 -35.95
CA ASN A 127 -46.81 32.94 -36.08
C ASN A 127 -45.31 32.69 -36.29
N ILE A 128 -44.62 33.49 -37.09
CA ILE A 128 -43.17 33.36 -37.27
C ILE A 128 -42.44 33.58 -35.95
N MET A 129 -42.82 34.62 -35.20
CA MET A 129 -42.17 34.96 -33.94
C MET A 129 -42.45 33.94 -32.84
N ILE A 130 -43.67 33.40 -32.76
CA ILE A 130 -44.01 32.29 -31.88
C ILE A 130 -43.17 31.05 -32.21
N GLY A 131 -42.96 30.77 -33.50
CA GLY A 131 -42.09 29.68 -33.96
C GLY A 131 -40.65 29.84 -33.50
N ILE A 132 -40.08 31.05 -33.65
CA ILE A 132 -38.71 31.36 -33.21
C ILE A 132 -38.56 31.20 -31.69
N THR A 133 -39.50 31.73 -30.89
CA THR A 133 -39.47 31.61 -29.43
C THR A 133 -39.60 30.15 -28.99
N SER A 134 -40.52 29.38 -29.61
CA SER A 134 -40.68 27.95 -29.36
C SER A 134 -39.40 27.16 -29.64
N GLN A 135 -38.72 27.47 -30.75
CA GLN A 135 -37.49 26.80 -31.14
C GLN A 135 -36.32 27.14 -30.20
N LYS A 136 -36.29 28.37 -29.68
CA LYS A 136 -35.31 28.80 -28.66
C LYS A 136 -35.49 28.02 -27.36
N ILE A 137 -36.73 27.83 -26.89
CA ILE A 137 -37.04 27.00 -25.70
C ILE A 137 -36.62 25.54 -25.94
N ALA A 138 -36.97 24.97 -27.11
CA ALA A 138 -36.61 23.61 -27.46
C ALA A 138 -35.09 23.38 -27.44
N ASN A 139 -34.31 24.35 -27.94
CA ASN A 139 -32.85 24.30 -27.89
C ASN A 139 -32.32 24.32 -26.45
N TYR A 140 -32.85 25.18 -25.57
CA TYR A 140 -32.45 25.19 -24.16
C TYR A 140 -32.73 23.87 -23.46
N VAL A 141 -33.94 23.31 -23.63
CA VAL A 141 -34.30 22.00 -23.07
C VAL A 141 -33.35 20.92 -23.56
N ASN A 142 -32.99 20.93 -24.84
CA ASN A 142 -32.10 19.92 -25.42
C ASN A 142 -30.65 20.05 -24.90
N THR A 143 -30.10 21.28 -24.82
CA THR A 143 -28.76 21.52 -24.25
C THR A 143 -28.68 21.03 -22.80
N ILE A 144 -29.74 21.23 -22.03
CA ILE A 144 -29.75 20.79 -20.63
C ILE A 144 -29.87 19.26 -20.53
N ALA A 145 -30.71 18.64 -21.36
CA ALA A 145 -30.79 17.17 -21.42
C ALA A 145 -29.41 16.54 -21.71
N GLN A 146 -28.64 17.15 -22.61
CA GLN A 146 -27.26 16.73 -22.90
C GLN A 146 -26.31 16.93 -21.71
N LEU A 147 -26.43 18.06 -20.98
CA LEU A 147 -25.63 18.32 -19.78
C LEU A 147 -25.88 17.25 -18.69
N ILE A 148 -27.14 16.89 -18.44
CA ILE A 148 -27.51 15.87 -17.46
C ILE A 148 -26.97 14.50 -17.87
N ALA A 149 -27.07 14.15 -19.15
CA ALA A 149 -26.50 12.91 -19.67
C ALA A 149 -24.98 12.87 -19.50
N GLY A 150 -24.30 13.99 -19.74
CA GLY A 150 -22.86 14.15 -19.48
C GLY A 150 -22.51 13.96 -18.00
N LEU A 151 -23.23 14.63 -17.10
CA LEU A 151 -23.02 14.48 -15.65
C LEU A 151 -23.20 13.05 -15.17
N ASN A 152 -24.24 12.35 -15.65
CA ASN A 152 -24.45 10.94 -15.32
C ASN A 152 -23.27 10.07 -15.73
N LYS A 153 -22.71 10.31 -16.92
CA LYS A 153 -21.52 9.60 -17.40
C LYS A 153 -20.30 9.91 -16.53
N ASP A 154 -20.06 11.17 -16.20
CA ASP A 154 -18.93 11.58 -15.35
C ASP A 154 -19.02 10.94 -13.95
N ILE A 155 -20.24 10.81 -13.40
CA ILE A 155 -20.47 10.11 -12.12
C ILE A 155 -20.16 8.62 -12.23
N GLU A 156 -20.56 7.97 -13.31
CA GLU A 156 -20.23 6.56 -13.54
C GLU A 156 -18.72 6.34 -13.67
N ASP A 157 -18.03 7.19 -14.43
CA ASP A 157 -16.59 7.13 -14.60
C ASP A 157 -15.86 7.39 -13.26
N MET A 158 -16.36 8.33 -12.47
CA MET A 158 -15.84 8.59 -11.12
C MET A 158 -16.06 7.40 -10.17
N LYS A 159 -17.22 6.74 -10.20
CA LYS A 159 -17.46 5.51 -9.43
C LYS A 159 -16.47 4.42 -9.80
N ARG A 160 -16.28 4.18 -11.10
CA ARG A 160 -15.29 3.22 -11.60
C ARG A 160 -13.88 3.55 -11.12
N ASN A 161 -13.48 4.82 -11.15
CA ASN A 161 -12.17 5.24 -10.67
C ASN A 161 -12.00 4.99 -9.16
N ILE A 162 -13.03 5.27 -8.36
CA ILE A 162 -13.03 4.98 -6.92
C ILE A 162 -12.90 3.48 -6.67
N ASP A 163 -13.66 2.66 -7.41
CA ASP A 163 -13.63 1.20 -7.28
C ASP A 163 -12.25 0.66 -7.67
N MET A 164 -11.66 1.14 -8.76
CA MET A 164 -10.30 0.78 -9.18
C MET A 164 -9.25 1.18 -8.15
N LEU A 165 -9.35 2.38 -7.57
CA LEU A 165 -8.40 2.86 -6.56
C LEU A 165 -8.52 2.05 -5.27
N THR A 166 -9.73 1.68 -4.88
CA THR A 166 -10.00 0.78 -3.75
C THR A 166 -9.44 -0.61 -4.01
N GLN A 167 -9.66 -1.15 -5.20
CA GLN A 167 -9.14 -2.47 -5.59
C GLN A 167 -7.61 -2.47 -5.67
N SER A 168 -7.01 -1.43 -6.25
CA SER A 168 -5.55 -1.26 -6.31
C SER A 168 -4.94 -1.15 -4.91
N GLY A 169 -5.59 -0.40 -4.01
CA GLY A 169 -5.22 -0.35 -2.59
C GLY A 169 -5.28 -1.73 -1.94
N GLN A 170 -6.36 -2.48 -2.16
CA GLN A 170 -6.50 -3.84 -1.62
C GLN A 170 -5.46 -4.81 -2.20
N THR A 171 -5.17 -4.74 -3.51
CA THR A 171 -4.12 -5.55 -4.13
C THR A 171 -2.75 -5.20 -3.59
N PHE A 172 -2.46 -3.91 -3.37
CA PHE A 172 -1.21 -3.47 -2.74
C PHE A 172 -1.08 -4.03 -1.32
N ILE A 173 -2.15 -3.95 -0.51
CA ILE A 173 -2.19 -4.52 0.84
C ILE A 173 -1.97 -6.03 0.79
N ASN A 174 -2.69 -6.76 -0.07
CA ASN A 174 -2.56 -8.20 -0.21
C ASN A 174 -1.14 -8.60 -0.63
N LYS A 175 -0.54 -7.90 -1.60
CA LYS A 175 0.84 -8.14 -2.04
C LYS A 175 1.85 -7.91 -0.91
N GLN A 176 1.65 -6.87 -0.10
CA GLN A 176 2.50 -6.60 1.07
C GLN A 176 2.34 -7.69 2.14
N ILE A 177 1.12 -8.19 2.39
CA ILE A 177 0.85 -9.33 3.29
C ILE A 177 1.47 -10.62 2.74
N GLU A 178 1.42 -10.86 1.44
CA GLU A 178 2.08 -12.02 0.81
C GLU A 178 3.59 -11.93 0.93
N GLN A 179 4.19 -10.77 0.66
CA GLN A 179 5.62 -10.54 0.88
C GLN A 179 5.98 -10.76 2.36
N PHE A 180 5.16 -10.28 3.29
CA PHE A 180 5.31 -10.54 4.73
C PHE A 180 5.29 -12.04 5.06
N ASN A 181 4.37 -12.81 4.48
CA ASN A 181 4.30 -14.25 4.68
C ASN A 181 5.51 -14.98 4.09
N GLN A 182 6.07 -14.49 2.98
CA GLN A 182 7.33 -15.00 2.42
C GLN A 182 8.53 -14.72 3.33
N PHE A 183 8.57 -13.54 3.97
CA PHE A 183 9.60 -13.24 4.98
C PHE A 183 9.45 -14.08 6.26
N ASN A 184 8.24 -14.49 6.64
CA ASN A 184 8.04 -15.48 7.71
C ASN A 184 8.55 -16.89 7.34
N THR A 185 8.73 -17.18 6.05
CA THR A 185 9.26 -18.47 5.58
C THR A 185 10.78 -18.50 5.37
N ILE A 186 11.54 -17.54 5.93
CA ILE A 186 12.99 -17.70 6.06
C ILE A 186 13.25 -18.85 7.05
N SER A 187 13.17 -20.07 6.53
CA SER A 187 13.73 -21.26 7.15
C SER A 187 15.23 -21.15 6.93
N LEU A 188 15.97 -20.90 8.01
CA LEU A 188 17.42 -20.97 7.97
C LEU A 188 17.82 -22.42 7.64
N PRO A 189 18.85 -22.63 6.79
CA PRO A 189 19.41 -23.94 6.59
C PRO A 189 19.99 -24.39 7.92
N ASN A 190 19.41 -25.42 8.52
CA ASN A 190 20.08 -26.18 9.57
C ASN A 190 21.19 -26.99 8.89
N GLU A 191 22.36 -27.11 9.51
CA GLU A 191 23.52 -27.84 8.95
C GLU A 191 23.23 -29.32 8.59
N ASN A 192 22.04 -29.84 8.91
CA ASN A 192 21.60 -31.21 8.63
C ASN A 192 20.35 -31.34 7.72
N GLY A 193 19.94 -30.30 6.99
CA GLY A 193 18.92 -30.44 5.93
C GLY A 193 17.49 -30.81 6.36
N ASN A 194 17.17 -30.77 7.66
CA ASN A 194 15.81 -30.97 8.15
C ASN A 194 15.18 -29.65 8.60
N VAL A 195 14.20 -29.19 7.82
CA VAL A 195 13.38 -28.00 8.09
C VAL A 195 12.39 -28.32 9.22
N LYS A 196 12.61 -27.78 10.42
CA LYS A 196 11.56 -27.75 11.45
C LYS A 196 10.79 -26.45 11.30
N ARG A 197 9.55 -26.55 10.81
CA ARG A 197 8.59 -25.43 10.84
C ARG A 197 8.31 -25.05 12.29
N ILE A 198 8.55 -23.78 12.62
CA ILE A 198 8.03 -23.19 13.84
C ILE A 198 6.62 -22.69 13.48
N GLN A 199 5.60 -23.31 14.08
CA GLN A 199 4.25 -22.75 14.13
C GLN A 199 4.19 -21.64 15.16
#